data_AF-A0ABD5G6E3-F1
#
_entry.id   AF-A0ABD5G6E3-F1
#
_cell.length_a   1.000
_cell.length_b   1.000
_cell.length_c   1.000
_cell.angle_alpha   90.00
_cell.angle_beta   90.00
_cell.angle_gamma   90.00
#
_symmetry.space_group_name_H-M   'P 1'
#
loop_
_entity.id
_entity.type
_entity.pdbx_description
1 polymer ?
#
loop_
_entity_poly.entity_id
_entity_poly.type
_entity_poly.pdbx_seq_one_letter_code
_entity_poly.pdbx_strand_id
1 'polypeptide(L)'
;MHQPSKVQRFRLLFLMGGLLVVPVMIASAFVGYRIVQNDSGLCIAQNRVLGPEEHRQAFLRSLIRLDAINSQRHDDLFRSQENRTGIIHNPPALDLKALMERMQGNEKTFEENFAIEPVAPRRPQFNAASVREPFVLVSYRAAADGTATFTDSRLISVREKADVVQEFGRPSLYERFRGFGNTYYSMTYSFVDIACCDSTPYGRSRAEVLAGNRAAYLETLATMARGIATHTRTATVSNCGELLTQDSDNGVGTQTIKWTGL
;
A
#
# COMPACT_ATOMS: atom_id res chain seq x y z
N MET A 1 -31.47 41.10 42.72
CA MET A 1 -30.57 40.73 41.59
C MET A 1 -29.32 41.60 41.68
N HIS A 2 -28.19 41.06 42.17
CA HIS A 2 -26.91 41.80 42.21
C HIS A 2 -26.21 41.69 40.85
N GLN A 3 -26.03 42.81 40.15
CA GLN A 3 -25.17 42.84 38.96
C GLN A 3 -23.71 42.70 39.38
N PRO A 4 -22.94 41.75 38.79
CA PRO A 4 -21.53 41.62 39.10
C PRO A 4 -20.77 42.89 38.68
N SER A 5 -19.86 43.35 39.53
CA SER A 5 -19.09 44.58 39.32
C SER A 5 -18.23 44.48 38.05
N LYS A 6 -17.91 45.62 37.40
CA LYS A 6 -17.03 45.66 36.20
C LYS A 6 -15.72 44.89 36.40
N VAL A 7 -15.18 44.88 37.61
CA VAL A 7 -13.94 44.17 38.01
C VAL A 7 -14.15 42.65 38.00
N GLN A 8 -15.30 42.16 38.48
CA GLN A 8 -15.65 40.73 38.43
C GLN A 8 -15.82 40.23 36.98
N ARG A 9 -16.45 41.03 36.11
CA ARG A 9 -16.59 40.67 34.69
C ARG A 9 -15.24 40.61 33.97
N PHE A 10 -14.33 41.55 34.25
CA PHE A 10 -12.97 41.55 33.69
C PHE A 10 -12.15 40.33 34.15
N ARG A 11 -12.19 39.98 35.44
CA ARG A 11 -11.52 38.78 35.97
C ARG A 11 -12.07 37.49 35.37
N LEU A 12 -13.39 37.40 35.17
CA LEU A 12 -14.03 36.24 34.55
C LEU A 12 -13.63 36.08 33.07
N LEU A 13 -13.52 37.20 32.32
CA LEU A 13 -13.04 37.21 30.93
C LEU A 13 -11.57 36.79 30.82
N PHE A 14 -10.71 37.23 31.75
CA PHE A 14 -9.30 36.78 31.80
C PHE A 14 -9.17 35.30 32.18
N LEU A 15 -9.98 34.81 33.12
CA LEU A 15 -10.02 33.40 33.49
C LEU A 15 -10.54 32.53 32.35
N MET A 16 -11.63 32.93 31.68
CA MET A 16 -12.18 32.24 30.51
C MET A 16 -11.23 32.30 29.31
N GLY A 17 -10.58 33.44 29.09
CA GLY A 17 -9.53 33.59 28.08
C GLY A 17 -8.32 32.71 28.37
N GLY A 18 -7.88 32.64 29.63
CA GLY A 18 -6.83 31.73 30.07
C GLY A 18 -7.21 30.25 29.90
N LEU A 19 -8.47 29.89 30.19
CA LEU A 19 -8.98 28.53 30.02
C LEU A 19 -9.04 28.07 28.55
N LEU A 20 -9.13 29.01 27.60
CA LEU A 20 -9.13 28.71 26.17
C LEU A 20 -7.74 28.82 25.54
N VAL A 21 -6.95 29.83 25.91
CA VAL A 21 -5.64 30.10 25.30
C VAL A 21 -4.59 29.10 25.76
N VAL A 22 -4.57 28.73 27.06
CA VAL A 22 -3.55 27.82 27.59
C VAL A 22 -3.61 26.43 26.95
N PRO A 23 -4.79 25.78 26.81
CA PRO A 23 -4.87 24.49 26.12
C PRO A 23 -4.45 24.57 24.64
N VAL A 24 -4.80 25.64 23.93
CA VAL A 24 -4.41 25.83 22.53
C VAL A 24 -2.89 26.00 22.41
N MET A 25 -2.27 26.75 23.31
CA MET A 25 -0.81 26.92 23.35
C MET A 25 -0.10 25.59 23.67
N ILE A 26 -0.60 24.83 24.64
CA ILE A 26 -0.06 23.49 24.98
C ILE A 26 -0.19 22.55 23.78
N ALA A 27 -1.37 22.51 23.14
CA ALA A 27 -1.59 21.68 21.96
C ALA A 27 -0.66 22.08 20.80
N SER A 28 -0.48 23.38 20.56
CA SER A 28 0.42 23.88 19.51
C SER A 28 1.88 23.55 19.80
N ALA A 29 2.33 23.72 21.04
CA ALA A 29 3.67 23.34 21.47
C ALA A 29 3.90 21.82 21.34
N PHE A 30 2.91 21.01 21.69
CA PHE A 30 2.95 19.56 21.50
C PHE A 30 3.05 19.19 20.02
N VAL A 31 2.22 19.76 19.15
CA VAL A 31 2.26 19.53 17.69
C VAL A 31 3.63 19.91 17.14
N GLY A 32 4.16 21.08 17.49
CA GLY A 32 5.50 21.52 17.08
C GLY A 32 6.60 20.58 17.55
N TYR A 33 6.58 20.18 18.82
CA TYR A 33 7.52 19.21 19.39
C TYR A 33 7.47 17.86 18.64
N ARG A 34 6.27 17.34 18.36
CA ARG A 34 6.10 16.07 17.64
C ARG A 34 6.59 16.16 16.19
N ILE A 35 6.36 17.27 15.51
CA ILE A 35 6.89 17.49 14.16
C ILE A 35 8.42 17.50 14.20
N VAL A 36 9.05 18.21 15.14
CA VAL A 36 10.52 18.24 15.27
C VAL A 36 11.09 16.84 15.57
N GLN A 37 10.46 16.08 16.46
CA GLN A 37 10.83 14.68 16.70
C GLN A 37 10.72 13.82 15.45
N ASN A 38 9.63 13.98 14.69
CA ASN A 38 9.45 13.20 13.48
C ASN A 38 10.41 13.63 12.36
N ASP A 39 10.65 14.92 12.18
CA ASP A 39 11.57 15.43 11.17
C ASP A 39 13.02 14.97 11.40
N SER A 40 13.38 14.57 12.63
CA SER A 40 14.68 13.95 12.91
C SER A 40 14.79 12.47 12.49
N GLY A 41 13.72 11.89 11.94
CA GLY A 41 13.67 10.49 11.53
C GLY A 41 13.34 9.51 12.67
N LEU A 42 12.94 9.99 13.84
CA LEU A 42 12.60 9.14 14.98
C LEU A 42 11.38 8.27 14.69
N CYS A 43 11.52 6.95 14.78
CA CYS A 43 10.38 6.05 14.86
C CYS A 43 9.85 6.04 16.29
N ILE A 44 8.69 6.69 16.51
CA ILE A 44 8.08 6.82 17.83
C ILE A 44 7.79 5.46 18.48
N ALA A 45 7.33 4.48 17.69
CA ALA A 45 6.97 3.15 18.21
C ALA A 45 8.19 2.38 18.75
N GLN A 46 9.39 2.62 18.22
CA GLN A 46 10.64 1.99 18.67
C GLN A 46 11.52 2.93 19.49
N ASN A 47 11.11 4.19 19.67
CA ASN A 47 11.86 5.24 20.35
C ASN A 47 13.33 5.39 19.88
N ARG A 48 13.57 5.17 18.57
CA ARG A 48 14.89 5.30 17.94
C ARG A 48 14.76 5.55 16.44
N VAL A 49 15.85 5.97 15.81
CA VAL A 49 15.95 6.00 14.35
C VAL A 49 16.23 4.57 13.86
N LEU A 50 15.50 4.12 12.84
CA LEU A 50 15.71 2.81 12.22
C LEU A 50 16.88 2.88 11.24
N GLY A 51 17.70 1.83 11.19
CA GLY A 51 18.72 1.70 10.15
C GLY A 51 18.07 1.55 8.76
N PRO A 52 18.78 1.82 7.65
CA PRO A 52 18.22 1.73 6.30
C PRO A 52 17.59 0.36 6.00
N GLU A 53 18.27 -0.73 6.36
CA GLU A 53 17.76 -2.10 6.16
C GLU A 53 16.55 -2.42 7.04
N GLU A 54 16.55 -1.98 8.31
CA GLU A 54 15.41 -2.18 9.20
C GLU A 54 14.18 -1.42 8.70
N HIS A 55 14.39 -0.20 8.23
CA HIS A 55 13.36 0.64 7.65
C HIS A 55 12.81 0.04 6.35
N ARG A 56 13.67 -0.50 5.47
CA ARG A 56 13.27 -1.24 4.26
C ARG A 56 12.42 -2.45 4.60
N GLN A 57 12.85 -3.26 5.56
CA GLN A 57 12.08 -4.43 5.98
C GLN A 57 10.72 -4.05 6.58
N ALA A 58 10.66 -2.98 7.39
CA ALA A 58 9.41 -2.49 7.94
C ALA A 58 8.46 -2.00 6.83
N PHE A 59 8.99 -1.26 5.85
CA PHE A 59 8.26 -0.84 4.65
C PHE A 59 7.69 -2.01 3.85
N LEU A 60 8.50 -3.01 3.53
CA LEU A 60 8.03 -4.17 2.75
C LEU A 60 6.95 -4.97 3.51
N ARG A 61 7.07 -5.07 4.83
CA ARG A 61 6.02 -5.68 5.68
C ARG A 61 4.73 -4.87 5.66
N SER A 62 4.83 -3.54 5.74
CA SER A 62 3.67 -2.64 5.66
C SER A 62 2.97 -2.78 4.31
N LEU A 63 3.73 -2.87 3.21
CA LEU A 63 3.20 -3.11 1.86
C LEU A 63 2.41 -4.42 1.75
N ILE A 64 3.00 -5.55 2.16
CA ILE A 64 2.32 -6.84 2.14
C ILE A 64 1.06 -6.81 3.02
N ARG A 65 1.16 -6.21 4.20
CA ARG A 65 0.04 -6.12 5.16
C ARG A 65 -1.11 -5.29 4.58
N LEU A 66 -0.81 -4.19 3.89
CA LEU A 66 -1.81 -3.33 3.28
C LEU A 66 -2.67 -4.12 2.28
N ASP A 67 -2.03 -4.81 1.34
CA ASP A 67 -2.74 -5.60 0.32
C ASP A 67 -3.55 -6.74 0.97
N ALA A 68 -2.95 -7.45 1.93
CA ALA A 68 -3.63 -8.54 2.64
C ALA A 68 -4.88 -8.04 3.41
N ILE A 69 -4.79 -6.90 4.11
CA ILE A 69 -5.93 -6.29 4.81
C ILE A 69 -7.01 -5.87 3.82
N ASN A 70 -6.63 -5.27 2.69
CA ASN A 70 -7.60 -4.84 1.68
C ASN A 70 -8.34 -6.02 1.05
N SER A 71 -7.62 -7.09 0.72
CA SER A 71 -8.21 -8.34 0.25
C SER A 71 -9.18 -8.93 1.28
N GLN A 72 -8.78 -8.98 2.55
CA GLN A 72 -9.66 -9.47 3.63
C GLN A 72 -10.91 -8.59 3.80
N ARG A 73 -10.77 -7.26 3.85
CA ARG A 73 -11.91 -6.34 3.99
C ARG A 73 -12.91 -6.49 2.84
N HIS A 74 -12.41 -6.67 1.63
CA HIS A 74 -13.26 -6.92 0.47
C HIS A 74 -14.02 -8.23 0.61
N ASP A 75 -13.36 -9.30 1.06
CA ASP A 75 -14.02 -10.59 1.29
C ASP A 75 -15.05 -10.53 2.44
N ASP A 76 -14.73 -9.86 3.54
CA ASP A 76 -15.65 -9.71 4.68
C ASP A 76 -16.97 -9.04 4.26
N LEU A 77 -16.91 -8.10 3.31
CA LEU A 77 -18.08 -7.37 2.82
C LEU A 77 -18.84 -8.11 1.72
N PHE A 78 -18.16 -8.63 0.70
CA PHE A 78 -18.79 -9.19 -0.50
C PHE A 78 -18.88 -10.72 -0.50
N ARG A 79 -18.12 -11.40 0.36
CA ARG A 79 -18.04 -12.86 0.48
C ARG A 79 -17.75 -13.56 -0.86
N SER A 80 -17.01 -12.89 -1.74
CA SER A 80 -16.76 -13.35 -3.11
C SER A 80 -15.38 -14.00 -3.28
N GLN A 81 -14.43 -13.77 -2.37
CA GLN A 81 -13.03 -14.18 -2.49
C GLN A 81 -12.35 -13.80 -3.82
N GLU A 82 -12.89 -12.80 -4.53
CA GLU A 82 -12.39 -12.39 -5.84
C GLU A 82 -11.07 -11.63 -5.69
N ASN A 83 -10.98 -10.66 -4.77
CA ASN A 83 -9.76 -9.90 -4.54
C ASN A 83 -8.82 -10.68 -3.63
N ARG A 84 -7.64 -11.01 -4.15
CA ARG A 84 -6.65 -11.85 -3.49
C ARG A 84 -5.30 -11.17 -3.42
N THR A 85 -4.56 -11.56 -2.41
CA THR A 85 -3.15 -11.22 -2.25
C THR A 85 -2.36 -12.51 -2.14
N GLY A 86 -1.24 -12.59 -2.82
CA GLY A 86 -0.31 -13.71 -2.74
C GLY A 86 1.13 -13.27 -2.88
N ILE A 87 2.05 -14.20 -2.64
CA ILE A 87 3.49 -13.96 -2.68
C ILE A 87 4.15 -15.03 -3.53
N ILE A 88 5.07 -14.60 -4.39
CA ILE A 88 6.01 -15.49 -5.07
C ILE A 88 7.34 -15.39 -4.31
N HIS A 89 7.76 -16.49 -3.72
CA HIS A 89 8.98 -16.56 -2.90
C HIS A 89 10.22 -16.80 -3.76
N ASN A 90 11.26 -15.98 -3.52
CA ASN A 90 12.56 -16.08 -4.19
C ASN A 90 12.48 -16.32 -5.72
N PRO A 91 11.70 -15.53 -6.48
CA PRO A 91 11.56 -15.76 -7.91
C PRO A 91 12.84 -15.35 -8.65
N PRO A 92 13.12 -15.97 -9.82
CA PRO A 92 14.07 -15.38 -10.77
C PRO A 92 13.60 -13.98 -11.19
N ALA A 93 14.45 -13.22 -11.90
CA ALA A 93 14.01 -11.98 -12.51
C ALA A 93 12.79 -12.26 -13.41
N LEU A 94 11.69 -11.54 -13.18
CA LEU A 94 10.44 -11.80 -13.89
C LEU A 94 10.51 -11.23 -15.31
N ASP A 95 10.63 -12.12 -16.30
CA ASP A 95 10.35 -11.80 -17.69
C ASP A 95 8.86 -12.08 -17.98
N LEU A 96 8.02 -11.10 -17.67
CA LEU A 96 6.57 -11.24 -17.82
C LEU A 96 6.17 -11.55 -19.27
N LYS A 97 6.90 -11.02 -20.26
CA LYS A 97 6.62 -11.29 -21.68
C LYS A 97 6.84 -12.77 -21.99
N ALA A 98 8.01 -13.31 -21.66
CA ALA A 98 8.32 -14.72 -21.89
C ALA A 98 7.42 -15.66 -21.05
N LEU A 99 6.94 -15.19 -19.89
CA LEU A 99 5.97 -15.93 -19.08
C LEU A 99 4.59 -15.96 -19.77
N MET A 100 4.07 -14.83 -20.25
CA MET A 100 2.78 -14.77 -20.96
C MET A 100 2.79 -15.66 -22.21
N GLU A 101 3.87 -15.58 -23.01
CA GLU A 101 4.05 -16.38 -24.23
C GLU A 101 4.05 -17.89 -23.94
N ARG A 102 4.53 -18.30 -22.77
CA ARG A 102 4.58 -19.69 -22.32
C ARG A 102 3.26 -20.16 -21.72
N MET A 103 2.57 -19.29 -20.99
CA MET A 103 1.39 -19.66 -20.20
C MET A 103 0.10 -19.70 -21.03
N GLN A 104 0.04 -19.00 -22.16
CA GLN A 104 -1.14 -18.98 -23.06
C GLN A 104 -1.57 -20.35 -23.59
N GLY A 105 -0.69 -21.36 -23.56
CA GLY A 105 -0.95 -22.69 -24.08
C GLY A 105 -1.19 -23.77 -23.02
N ASN A 106 -1.26 -23.42 -21.73
CA ASN A 106 -1.38 -24.40 -20.66
C ASN A 106 -2.71 -24.31 -19.89
N GLU A 107 -3.02 -25.38 -19.15
CA GLU A 107 -4.27 -25.57 -18.40
C GLU A 107 -4.11 -25.28 -16.89
N LYS A 108 -2.95 -24.74 -16.50
CA LYS A 108 -2.69 -24.42 -15.09
C LYS A 108 -3.50 -23.21 -14.68
N THR A 109 -3.84 -23.15 -13.39
CA THR A 109 -4.42 -21.94 -12.82
C THR A 109 -3.41 -20.79 -12.84
N PHE A 110 -3.90 -19.56 -12.70
CA PHE A 110 -3.04 -18.40 -12.52
C PHE A 110 -2.08 -18.60 -11.33
N GLU A 111 -2.59 -19.07 -10.17
CA GLU A 111 -1.75 -19.32 -8.99
C GLU A 111 -0.65 -20.37 -9.26
N GLU A 112 -0.98 -21.46 -9.94
CA GLU A 112 -0.04 -22.53 -10.28
C GLU A 112 1.01 -22.11 -11.31
N ASN A 113 0.63 -21.27 -12.27
CA ASN A 113 1.52 -20.79 -13.32
C ASN A 113 2.68 -19.96 -12.75
N PHE A 114 2.39 -19.16 -11.74
CA PHE A 114 3.36 -18.27 -11.11
C PHE A 114 3.89 -18.77 -9.76
N ALA A 115 3.46 -19.97 -9.33
CA ALA A 115 3.74 -20.51 -7.99
C ALA A 115 3.41 -19.50 -6.88
N ILE A 116 2.24 -18.85 -7.00
CA ILE A 116 1.77 -17.85 -6.04
C ILE A 116 1.28 -18.58 -4.79
N GLU A 117 1.85 -18.24 -3.64
CA GLU A 117 1.34 -18.64 -2.34
C GLU A 117 0.24 -17.65 -1.90
N PRO A 118 -1.03 -18.08 -1.75
CA PRO A 118 -2.10 -17.19 -1.31
C PRO A 118 -1.92 -16.73 0.14
N VAL A 119 -2.10 -15.44 0.36
CA VAL A 119 -1.99 -14.76 1.66
C VAL A 119 -3.36 -14.35 2.20
N ALA A 120 -4.17 -13.67 1.39
CA ALA A 120 -5.50 -13.20 1.75
C ALA A 120 -6.47 -13.38 0.58
N PRO A 121 -7.76 -13.65 0.83
CA PRO A 121 -8.39 -13.80 2.16
C PRO A 121 -8.10 -15.17 2.82
N ARG A 122 -7.40 -16.08 2.14
CA ARG A 122 -7.32 -17.51 2.51
C ARG A 122 -6.34 -17.90 3.63
N ARG A 123 -5.77 -16.97 4.41
CA ARG A 123 -4.95 -17.33 5.61
C ARG A 123 -5.08 -16.31 6.76
N PRO A 124 -5.97 -16.53 7.73
CA PRO A 124 -6.15 -15.63 8.89
C PRO A 124 -4.92 -15.51 9.82
N GLN A 125 -3.85 -16.29 9.59
CA GLN A 125 -2.61 -16.27 10.39
C GLN A 125 -1.37 -15.89 9.58
N PHE A 126 -1.52 -15.34 8.37
CA PHE A 126 -0.36 -14.93 7.59
C PHE A 126 0.44 -13.84 8.33
N ASN A 127 1.74 -14.08 8.49
CA ASN A 127 2.65 -13.14 9.14
C ASN A 127 3.57 -12.50 8.10
N ALA A 128 3.33 -11.23 7.75
CA ALA A 128 4.19 -10.49 6.82
C ALA A 128 5.67 -10.47 7.25
N ALA A 129 5.97 -10.63 8.55
CA ALA A 129 7.35 -10.67 9.02
C ALA A 129 8.13 -11.95 8.66
N SER A 130 7.46 -13.03 8.23
CA SER A 130 8.13 -14.25 7.77
C SER A 130 8.65 -14.14 6.33
N VAL A 131 8.15 -13.17 5.56
CA VAL A 131 8.54 -12.99 4.16
C VAL A 131 9.93 -12.38 4.09
N ARG A 132 10.80 -13.02 3.29
CA ARG A 132 12.18 -12.59 3.05
C ARG A 132 12.35 -12.16 1.61
N GLU A 133 13.16 -11.14 1.39
CA GLU A 133 13.59 -10.76 0.04
C GLU A 133 14.56 -11.81 -0.54
N PRO A 134 14.56 -12.02 -1.86
CA PRO A 134 13.65 -11.40 -2.82
C PRO A 134 12.27 -12.09 -2.83
N PHE A 135 11.23 -11.30 -3.03
CA PHE A 135 9.87 -11.78 -3.25
C PHE A 135 9.13 -10.88 -4.26
N VAL A 136 8.04 -11.39 -4.81
CA VAL A 136 7.09 -10.59 -5.60
C VAL A 136 5.73 -10.63 -4.91
N LEU A 137 5.21 -9.47 -4.56
CA LEU A 137 3.84 -9.31 -4.06
C LEU A 137 2.89 -9.29 -5.25
N VAL A 138 1.87 -10.13 -5.20
CA VAL A 138 0.86 -10.24 -6.26
C VAL A 138 -0.50 -9.90 -5.67
N SER A 139 -1.11 -8.82 -6.15
CA SER A 139 -2.50 -8.46 -5.82
C SER A 139 -3.35 -8.67 -7.07
N TYR A 140 -4.39 -9.49 -7.00
CA TYR A 140 -5.11 -9.92 -8.20
C TYR A 140 -6.59 -10.17 -7.94
N ARG A 141 -7.38 -10.06 -9.00
CA ARG A 141 -8.82 -10.34 -8.99
C ARG A 141 -9.13 -11.66 -9.69
N ALA A 142 -9.55 -12.67 -8.95
CA ALA A 142 -10.03 -13.96 -9.43
C ALA A 142 -11.45 -13.85 -10.03
N ALA A 143 -11.62 -13.06 -11.09
CA ALA A 143 -12.88 -12.87 -11.81
C ALA A 143 -12.68 -12.95 -13.33
N ALA A 144 -13.76 -12.86 -14.12
CA ALA A 144 -13.70 -12.97 -15.58
C ALA A 144 -12.91 -11.85 -16.26
N ASP A 145 -12.90 -10.66 -15.67
CA ASP A 145 -12.15 -9.45 -16.04
C ASP A 145 -10.97 -9.23 -15.07
N GLY A 146 -10.40 -10.33 -14.58
CA GLY A 146 -9.32 -10.30 -13.61
C GLY A 146 -8.10 -9.54 -14.11
N THR A 147 -7.50 -8.78 -13.22
CA THR A 147 -6.16 -8.22 -13.41
C THR A 147 -5.29 -8.58 -12.21
N ALA A 148 -3.99 -8.68 -12.44
CA ALA A 148 -2.97 -8.90 -11.43
C ALA A 148 -1.95 -7.77 -11.47
N THR A 149 -1.53 -7.32 -10.30
CA THR A 149 -0.43 -6.39 -10.09
C THR A 149 0.75 -7.14 -9.49
N PHE A 150 1.90 -7.13 -10.16
CA PHE A 150 3.14 -7.72 -9.71
C PHE A 150 4.07 -6.62 -9.20
N THR A 151 4.43 -6.67 -7.93
CA THR A 151 5.39 -5.74 -7.31
C THR A 151 6.62 -6.52 -6.84
N ASP A 152 7.72 -6.43 -7.61
CA ASP A 152 8.98 -7.08 -7.28
C ASP A 152 9.76 -6.25 -6.25
N SER A 153 10.06 -6.85 -5.10
CA SER A 153 10.85 -6.21 -4.03
C SER A 153 12.19 -5.65 -4.52
N ARG A 154 12.82 -6.28 -5.52
CA ARG A 154 14.10 -5.85 -6.12
C ARG A 154 13.99 -4.54 -6.89
N LEU A 155 12.80 -4.22 -7.41
CA LEU A 155 12.53 -2.99 -8.15
C LEU A 155 12.03 -1.85 -7.25
N ILE A 156 12.13 -2.04 -5.93
CA ILE A 156 11.84 -0.99 -4.97
C ILE A 156 13.15 -0.39 -4.46
N SER A 157 13.34 0.91 -4.68
CA SER A 157 14.55 1.65 -4.28
C SER A 157 14.20 2.90 -3.49
N VAL A 158 15.10 3.32 -2.59
CA VAL A 158 14.95 4.60 -1.89
C VAL A 158 15.09 5.75 -2.90
N ARG A 159 14.31 6.81 -2.72
CA ARG A 159 14.51 8.09 -3.42
C ARG A 159 15.02 9.15 -2.46
N GLU A 160 15.91 10.00 -2.97
CA GLU A 160 16.41 11.15 -2.22
C GLU A 160 15.28 12.13 -1.90
N LYS A 161 15.21 12.52 -0.62
CA LYS A 161 14.18 13.45 -0.11
C LYS A 161 14.20 14.77 -0.86
N ALA A 162 15.39 15.28 -1.20
CA ALA A 162 15.56 16.54 -1.91
C ALA A 162 14.86 16.51 -3.27
N ASP A 163 15.08 15.44 -4.05
CA ASP A 163 14.50 15.25 -5.37
C ASP A 163 12.98 15.16 -5.31
N VAL A 164 12.46 14.33 -4.40
CA VAL A 164 11.00 14.13 -4.25
C VAL A 164 10.31 15.43 -3.82
N VAL A 165 10.92 16.20 -2.91
CA VAL A 165 10.37 17.49 -2.46
C VAL A 165 10.45 18.55 -3.55
N GLN A 166 11.50 18.55 -4.37
CA GLN A 166 11.61 19.45 -5.51
C GLN A 166 10.55 19.14 -6.57
N GLU A 167 10.31 17.85 -6.84
CA GLU A 167 9.38 17.38 -7.87
C GLU A 167 7.91 17.55 -7.45
N PHE A 168 7.58 17.21 -6.21
CA PHE A 168 6.17 17.09 -5.77
C PHE A 168 5.79 17.96 -4.57
N GLY A 169 6.74 18.72 -4.04
CA GLY A 169 6.53 19.55 -2.85
C GLY A 169 6.70 18.81 -1.53
N ARG A 170 6.49 19.56 -0.43
CA ARG A 170 6.66 19.04 0.92
C ARG A 170 5.38 18.36 1.42
N PRO A 171 5.49 17.31 2.25
CA PRO A 171 4.34 16.75 2.93
C PRO A 171 3.68 17.78 3.84
N SER A 172 2.37 17.63 4.01
CA SER A 172 1.56 18.48 4.88
C SER A 172 2.02 18.41 6.34
N LEU A 173 1.65 19.41 7.14
CA LEU A 173 1.93 19.42 8.58
C LEU A 173 1.32 18.20 9.29
N TYR A 174 0.16 17.74 8.85
CA TYR A 174 -0.48 16.55 9.40
C TYR A 174 0.31 15.27 9.08
N GLU A 175 0.79 15.11 7.86
CA GLU A 175 1.65 13.98 7.47
C GLU A 175 2.97 13.98 8.24
N ARG A 176 3.60 15.15 8.39
CA ARG A 176 4.81 15.31 9.22
C ARG A 176 4.55 15.01 10.69
N PHE A 177 3.41 15.45 11.23
CA PHE A 177 3.00 15.10 12.60
C PHE A 177 2.79 13.59 12.80
N ARG A 178 2.39 12.86 11.75
CA ARG A 178 2.30 11.39 11.76
C ARG A 178 3.60 10.66 11.44
N GLY A 179 4.70 11.38 11.20
CA GLY A 179 6.02 10.79 10.98
C GLY A 179 6.37 10.53 9.52
N PHE A 180 5.62 11.07 8.57
CA PHE A 180 5.87 10.93 7.13
C PHE A 180 6.71 12.09 6.59
N GLY A 181 7.48 11.82 5.51
CA GLY A 181 8.19 12.87 4.79
C GLY A 181 9.71 12.85 4.87
N ASN A 182 10.29 11.83 5.51
CA ASN A 182 11.73 11.66 5.57
C ASN A 182 12.25 10.61 4.59
N THR A 183 11.46 9.57 4.34
CA THR A 183 11.84 8.47 3.47
C THR A 183 10.79 8.25 2.39
N TYR A 184 11.27 8.02 1.18
CA TYR A 184 10.46 7.76 0.01
C TYR A 184 11.00 6.54 -0.72
N TYR A 185 10.10 5.69 -1.21
CA TYR A 185 10.48 4.56 -2.05
C TYR A 185 9.88 4.71 -3.44
N SER A 186 10.71 4.60 -4.45
CA SER A 186 10.28 4.33 -5.82
C SER A 186 9.86 2.88 -5.91
N MET A 187 8.66 2.62 -6.41
CA MET A 187 8.10 1.28 -6.57
C MET A 187 7.71 1.09 -8.02
N THR A 188 8.32 0.10 -8.67
CA THR A 188 7.89 -0.36 -9.99
C THR A 188 7.01 -1.59 -9.85
N TYR A 189 5.85 -1.56 -10.50
CA TYR A 189 4.91 -2.66 -10.54
C TYR A 189 4.34 -2.84 -11.95
N SER A 190 3.94 -4.06 -12.28
CA SER A 190 3.44 -4.43 -13.60
C SER A 190 2.04 -5.03 -13.53
N PHE A 191 1.18 -4.63 -14.46
CA PHE A 191 -0.16 -5.17 -14.65
C PHE A 191 -0.15 -6.33 -15.65
N VAL A 192 -0.93 -7.35 -15.33
CA VAL A 192 -1.17 -8.53 -16.17
C VAL A 192 -2.66 -8.81 -16.16
N ASP A 193 -3.27 -8.91 -17.33
CA ASP A 193 -4.63 -9.41 -17.49
C ASP A 193 -4.65 -10.91 -17.24
N ILE A 194 -5.60 -11.39 -16.43
CA ILE A 194 -5.68 -12.80 -16.04
C ILE A 194 -7.07 -13.33 -16.39
N ALA A 195 -7.09 -14.51 -17.02
CA ALA A 195 -8.31 -15.27 -17.14
C ALA A 195 -8.60 -15.95 -15.78
N CYS A 196 -9.87 -15.89 -15.36
CA CYS A 196 -10.39 -16.29 -14.04
C CYS A 196 -9.61 -17.39 -13.30
N CYS A 197 -9.25 -17.08 -12.04
CA CYS A 197 -8.25 -17.79 -11.25
C CYS A 197 -8.81 -18.86 -10.33
N ASP A 198 -10.13 -19.06 -10.30
CA ASP A 198 -10.74 -20.15 -9.54
C ASP A 198 -10.90 -21.37 -10.41
N SER A 199 -9.94 -22.27 -10.27
CA SER A 199 -10.13 -23.67 -10.55
C SER A 199 -11.37 -24.17 -9.81
N THR A 200 -12.43 -24.37 -10.58
CA THR A 200 -12.57 -25.74 -11.04
C THR A 200 -12.68 -25.77 -12.57
N PRO A 201 -12.02 -26.73 -13.24
CA PRO A 201 -12.44 -27.18 -14.58
C PRO A 201 -13.86 -27.79 -14.59
N TYR A 202 -14.58 -27.75 -13.46
CA TYR A 202 -15.92 -28.31 -13.30
C TYR A 202 -16.96 -27.30 -13.76
N GLY A 203 -17.23 -27.34 -15.06
CA GLY A 203 -18.34 -26.64 -15.70
C GLY A 203 -17.99 -26.05 -17.06
N ARG A 204 -16.70 -25.83 -17.35
CA ARG A 204 -16.21 -25.29 -18.62
C ARG A 204 -15.33 -26.29 -19.35
N SER A 205 -15.44 -26.30 -20.68
CA SER A 205 -14.61 -27.19 -21.49
C SER A 205 -13.13 -26.77 -21.47
N ARG A 206 -12.21 -27.72 -21.64
CA ARG A 206 -10.77 -27.47 -21.81
C ARG A 206 -10.49 -26.40 -22.87
N ALA A 207 -11.23 -26.43 -23.97
CA ALA A 207 -11.11 -25.47 -25.06
C ALA A 207 -11.46 -24.04 -24.62
N GLU A 208 -12.49 -23.88 -23.79
CA GLU A 208 -12.86 -22.57 -23.22
C GLU A 208 -11.80 -22.02 -22.27
N VAL A 209 -11.22 -22.87 -21.42
CA VAL A 209 -10.16 -22.46 -20.49
C VAL A 209 -8.93 -21.98 -21.26
N LEU A 210 -8.48 -22.74 -22.26
CA LEU A 210 -7.36 -22.38 -23.10
C LEU A 210 -7.62 -21.11 -23.93
N ALA A 211 -8.83 -20.97 -24.47
CA ALA A 211 -9.21 -19.76 -25.22
C ALA A 211 -9.23 -18.51 -24.32
N GLY A 212 -9.73 -18.64 -23.08
CA GLY A 212 -9.73 -17.57 -22.09
C GLY A 212 -8.31 -17.15 -21.69
N ASN A 213 -7.46 -18.10 -21.31
CA ASN A 213 -6.05 -17.84 -20.96
C ASN A 213 -5.32 -17.16 -22.12
N ARG A 214 -5.51 -17.64 -23.34
CA ARG A 214 -4.90 -17.05 -24.53
C ARG A 214 -5.37 -15.62 -24.78
N ALA A 215 -6.67 -15.34 -24.63
CA ALA A 215 -7.20 -13.99 -24.82
C ALA A 215 -6.62 -13.00 -23.79
N ALA A 216 -6.61 -13.36 -22.51
CA ALA A 216 -6.08 -12.51 -21.44
C ALA A 216 -4.58 -12.21 -21.63
N TYR A 217 -3.78 -13.23 -21.92
CA TYR A 217 -2.33 -13.02 -22.08
C TYR A 217 -1.97 -12.32 -23.39
N LEU A 218 -2.77 -12.44 -24.45
CA LEU A 218 -2.60 -11.63 -25.65
C LEU A 218 -2.85 -10.14 -25.36
N GLU A 219 -3.86 -9.81 -24.56
CA GLU A 219 -4.09 -8.41 -24.14
C GLU A 219 -2.93 -7.91 -23.29
N THR A 220 -2.44 -8.71 -22.35
CA THR A 220 -1.24 -8.38 -21.56
C THR A 220 -0.02 -8.11 -22.46
N LEU A 221 0.23 -8.95 -23.46
CA LEU A 221 1.32 -8.75 -24.42
C LEU A 221 1.12 -7.46 -25.22
N ALA A 222 -0.12 -7.12 -25.57
CA ALA A 222 -0.44 -5.88 -26.26
C ALA A 222 -0.21 -4.64 -25.37
N THR A 223 -0.61 -4.68 -24.09
CA THR A 223 -0.39 -3.58 -23.14
C THR A 223 1.11 -3.41 -22.83
N MET A 224 1.87 -4.49 -22.73
CA MET A 224 3.34 -4.46 -22.63
C MET A 224 3.98 -3.82 -23.87
N ALA A 225 3.55 -4.21 -25.08
CA ALA A 225 4.09 -3.64 -26.32
C ALA A 225 3.83 -2.13 -26.44
N ARG A 226 2.75 -1.63 -25.85
CA ARG A 226 2.44 -0.18 -25.77
C ARG A 226 3.17 0.55 -24.64
N GLY A 227 3.91 -0.16 -23.79
CA GLY A 227 4.65 0.41 -22.66
C GLY A 227 3.78 0.87 -21.49
N ILE A 228 2.51 0.45 -21.45
CA ILE A 228 1.55 0.87 -20.41
C ILE A 228 1.34 -0.19 -19.32
N ALA A 229 1.91 -1.39 -19.47
CA ALA A 229 1.76 -2.45 -18.48
C ALA A 229 2.59 -2.21 -17.21
N THR A 230 3.66 -1.41 -17.26
CA THR A 230 4.57 -1.19 -16.12
C THR A 230 4.54 0.26 -15.69
N HIS A 231 4.40 0.48 -14.39
CA HIS A 231 4.37 1.81 -13.79
C HIS A 231 5.39 1.91 -12.69
N THR A 232 5.97 3.10 -12.55
CA THR A 232 6.81 3.45 -11.41
C THR A 232 6.16 4.62 -10.67
N ARG A 233 5.97 4.47 -9.37
CA ARG A 233 5.38 5.51 -8.51
C ARG A 233 6.20 5.67 -7.23
N THR A 234 6.11 6.85 -6.62
CA THR A 234 6.82 7.14 -5.37
C THR A 234 5.85 7.04 -4.19
N ALA A 235 6.17 6.19 -3.21
CA ALA A 235 5.42 6.07 -1.96
C ALA A 235 6.11 6.86 -0.84
N THR A 236 5.32 7.60 -0.07
CA THR A 236 5.79 8.23 1.17
C THR A 236 5.68 7.23 2.31
N VAL A 237 6.74 7.11 3.12
CA VAL A 237 6.80 6.15 4.23
C VAL A 237 7.08 6.88 5.54
N SER A 238 6.46 6.43 6.62
CA SER A 238 6.72 6.97 7.95
C SER A 238 8.08 6.53 8.46
N ASN A 239 8.62 7.23 9.47
CA ASN A 239 9.88 6.85 10.11
C ASN A 239 9.91 5.40 10.66
N CYS A 240 8.73 4.79 10.88
CA CYS A 240 8.61 3.40 11.33
C CYS A 240 8.41 2.39 10.19
N GLY A 241 8.49 2.80 8.93
CA GLY A 241 8.27 1.95 7.77
C GLY A 241 6.80 1.77 7.38
N GLU A 242 5.86 2.54 7.93
CA GLU A 242 4.45 2.42 7.52
C GLU A 242 4.17 3.22 6.24
N LEU A 243 3.43 2.65 5.30
CA LEU A 243 2.99 3.32 4.08
C LEU A 243 2.00 4.44 4.37
N LEU A 244 2.14 5.56 3.65
CA LEU A 244 1.13 6.61 3.66
C LEU A 244 -0.06 6.14 2.83
N THR A 245 -1.20 5.98 3.48
CA THR A 245 -2.44 5.55 2.83
C THR A 245 -3.52 6.61 2.89
N GLN A 246 -4.48 6.49 1.98
CA GLN A 246 -5.75 7.20 1.98
C GLN A 246 -6.89 6.19 1.91
N ASP A 247 -8.01 6.50 2.53
CA ASP A 247 -9.19 5.65 2.46
C ASP A 247 -9.75 5.65 1.02
N SER A 248 -10.24 4.50 0.59
CA SER A 248 -10.88 4.34 -0.71
C SER A 248 -12.36 4.71 -0.61
N ASP A 249 -12.85 5.45 -1.60
CA ASP A 249 -14.26 5.85 -1.68
C ASP A 249 -15.20 4.71 -2.15
N ASN A 250 -14.74 3.45 -2.09
CA ASN A 250 -15.49 2.30 -2.58
C ASN A 250 -16.49 1.72 -1.55
N GLY A 251 -16.63 2.36 -0.38
CA GLY A 251 -17.53 1.91 0.70
C GLY A 251 -17.07 0.68 1.47
N VAL A 252 -15.94 0.08 1.07
CA VAL A 252 -15.34 -1.12 1.71
C VAL A 252 -14.36 -0.74 2.82
N GLY A 253 -14.02 0.55 2.92
CA GLY A 253 -12.98 1.04 3.84
C GLY A 253 -11.61 0.45 3.52
N THR A 254 -11.36 0.00 2.30
CA THR A 254 -10.02 -0.38 1.85
C THR A 254 -9.14 0.86 1.77
N GLN A 255 -7.84 0.69 1.91
CA GLN A 255 -6.88 1.78 1.87
C GLN A 255 -6.03 1.69 0.61
N THR A 256 -5.79 2.81 -0.05
CA THR A 256 -4.87 2.86 -1.19
C THR A 256 -3.60 3.60 -0.79
N ILE A 257 -2.48 3.24 -1.41
CA ILE A 257 -1.23 4.00 -1.23
C ILE A 257 -1.48 5.42 -1.75
N LYS A 258 -1.22 6.41 -0.90
CA LYS A 258 -1.19 7.80 -1.31
C LYS A 258 0.16 8.07 -1.97
N TRP A 259 0.18 7.93 -3.29
CA TRP A 259 1.35 8.20 -4.11
C TRP A 259 1.74 9.67 -4.05
N THR A 260 3.04 9.95 -4.04
CA THR A 260 3.54 11.32 -4.11
C THR A 260 3.34 11.87 -5.52
N GLY A 261 2.77 13.09 -5.63
CA GLY A 261 2.60 13.78 -6.91
C GLY A 261 1.31 13.49 -7.68
N LEU A 262 0.37 12.75 -7.09
CA LEU A 262 -0.96 12.47 -7.64
C LEU A 262 -2.07 13.13 -6.80
#